data_AF-A0A960BS43-F1
#
_entry.id   AF-A0A960BS43-F1
#
_cell.length_a   1.000
_cell.length_b   1.000
_cell.length_c   1.000
_cell.angle_alpha   90.00
_cell.angle_beta   90.00
_cell.angle_gamma   90.00
#
_symmetry.space_group_name_H-M   'P 1'
#
loop_
_entity.id
_entity.type
_entity.pdbx_description
1 polymer ?
#
loop_
_entity_poly.entity_id
_entity_poly.type
_entity_poly.pdbx_seq_one_letter_code
_entity_poly.pdbx_strand_id
1 'polypeptide(L)'
;MSTSGCTNSADSPTAEITVFAAASLQKTFTQLGQQFEAANPGTAVVFNFGGSSDLVAQLQQGAPGDLFASADAATMDKAVDDALITGEPTVFATNSMVIAVPPGNPAGIDSFAALADPGVNVVVCAPQVPCGA
;
A
#
# COMPACT_ATOMS: atom_id res chain seq x y z
N MET A 1 -5.77 24.64 54.10
CA MET A 1 -5.00 25.46 53.15
C MET A 1 -3.81 24.65 52.68
N SER A 2 -3.85 24.10 51.46
CA SER A 2 -2.67 23.94 50.60
C SER A 2 -3.16 23.56 49.19
N THR A 3 -2.42 24.02 48.20
CA THR A 3 -2.84 24.41 46.85
C THR A 3 -2.51 23.37 45.77
N SER A 4 -3.34 23.40 44.71
CA SER A 4 -3.09 23.19 43.27
C SER A 4 -1.92 22.33 42.76
N GLY A 5 -2.26 21.51 41.76
CA GLY A 5 -1.31 20.95 40.80
C GLY A 5 -1.99 20.18 39.67
N CYS A 6 -2.94 20.78 38.96
CA CYS A 6 -3.42 20.20 37.69
C CYS A 6 -2.44 20.58 36.58
N THR A 7 -1.43 19.75 36.35
CA THR A 7 -0.71 19.75 35.06
C THR A 7 -1.47 18.84 34.11
N ASN A 8 -2.58 19.33 33.56
CA ASN A 8 -3.06 18.82 32.28
C ASN A 8 -2.13 19.40 31.21
N SER A 9 -1.02 18.71 30.94
CA SER A 9 -0.49 18.74 29.58
C SER A 9 -1.60 18.18 28.72
N ALA A 10 -2.33 19.06 28.04
CA ALA A 10 -3.26 18.66 27.00
C ALA A 10 -2.41 18.10 25.86
N ASP A 11 -2.08 16.80 25.95
CA ASP A 11 -1.95 15.99 24.75
C ASP A 11 -3.35 16.01 24.12
N SER A 12 -3.55 16.95 23.20
CA SER A 12 -4.67 16.87 22.28
C SER A 12 -4.59 15.48 21.64
N PRO A 13 -5.66 14.68 21.65
CA PRO A 13 -5.62 13.35 21.05
C PRO A 13 -5.13 13.48 19.62
N THR A 14 -4.01 12.82 19.32
CA THR A 14 -3.48 12.79 17.96
C THR A 14 -4.49 12.06 17.11
N ALA A 15 -5.03 12.71 16.07
CA ALA A 15 -5.91 12.04 15.13
C ALA A 15 -5.07 11.03 14.34
N GLU A 16 -5.41 9.75 14.40
CA GLU A 16 -4.70 8.71 13.66
C GLU A 16 -5.46 8.40 12.37
N ILE A 17 -4.75 8.32 11.25
CA ILE A 17 -5.26 7.89 9.95
C ILE A 17 -4.56 6.58 9.58
N THR A 18 -5.32 5.49 9.53
CA THR A 18 -4.80 4.17 9.13
C THR A 18 -4.95 3.96 7.62
N VAL A 19 -3.83 3.76 6.95
CA VAL A 19 -3.73 3.61 5.50
C VAL A 19 -3.32 2.19 5.14
N PHE A 20 -4.20 1.45 4.48
CA PHE A 20 -3.94 0.15 3.87
C PHE A 20 -3.48 0.38 2.44
N ALA A 21 -2.21 0.09 2.15
CA ALA A 21 -1.64 0.36 0.83
C ALA A 21 -0.85 -0.82 0.28
N ALA A 22 -0.95 -1.06 -1.02
CA ALA A 22 -0.17 -2.10 -1.68
C ALA A 22 1.34 -1.91 -1.44
N ALA A 23 2.07 -3.01 -1.27
CA ALA A 23 3.50 -3.00 -0.93
C ALA A 23 4.36 -2.19 -1.93
N SER A 24 3.99 -2.17 -3.22
CA SER A 24 4.66 -1.36 -4.25
C SER A 24 4.59 0.15 -3.99
N LEU A 25 3.61 0.62 -3.20
CA LEU A 25 3.41 2.01 -2.85
C LEU A 25 4.21 2.46 -1.62
N GLN A 26 4.85 1.53 -0.89
CA GLN A 26 5.44 1.78 0.43
C GLN A 26 6.34 3.02 0.47
N LYS A 27 7.31 3.11 -0.44
CA LYS A 27 8.26 4.23 -0.48
C LYS A 27 7.55 5.57 -0.69
N THR A 28 6.68 5.63 -1.69
CA THR A 28 5.96 6.86 -2.05
C THR A 28 4.99 7.27 -0.95
N PHE A 29 4.21 6.33 -0.40
CA PHE A 29 3.23 6.61 0.64
C PHE A 29 3.89 7.01 1.96
N THR A 30 5.03 6.42 2.32
CA THR A 30 5.81 6.87 3.50
C THR A 30 6.23 8.32 3.36
N GLN A 31 6.70 8.72 2.17
CA GLN A 31 7.07 10.12 1.89
C GLN A 31 5.84 11.05 1.92
N LEU A 32 4.70 10.62 1.38
CA LEU A 32 3.45 11.37 1.41
C LEU A 32 2.91 11.51 2.84
N GLY A 33 3.00 10.48 3.66
CA GLY A 33 2.62 10.50 5.07
C GLY A 33 3.39 11.57 5.84
N GLN A 34 4.71 11.60 5.71
CA GLN A 34 5.55 12.63 6.33
C GLN A 34 5.17 14.06 5.89
N GLN A 35 4.89 14.25 4.60
CA GLN A 35 4.44 15.55 4.09
C GLN A 35 3.06 15.93 4.65
N PHE A 36 2.15 14.97 4.74
CA PHE A 36 0.81 15.17 5.25
C PHE A 36 0.83 15.51 6.74
N GLU A 37 1.59 14.78 7.57
CA GLU A 37 1.74 15.07 9.00
C GLU A 37 2.37 16.44 9.24
N ALA A 38 3.39 16.82 8.46
CA ALA A 38 4.01 18.14 8.54
C ALA A 38 3.02 19.27 8.20
N ALA A 39 2.10 19.03 7.26
CA ALA A 39 1.07 19.98 6.88
C ALA A 39 -0.15 19.98 7.82
N ASN A 40 -0.34 18.93 8.62
CA ASN A 40 -1.48 18.73 9.50
C ASN A 40 -1.02 18.39 10.93
N PRO A 41 -0.53 19.38 11.70
CA PRO A 41 -0.06 19.15 13.07
C PRO A 41 -1.14 18.51 13.96
N GLY A 42 -0.75 17.51 14.75
CA GLY A 42 -1.67 16.76 15.60
C GLY A 42 -2.37 15.60 14.88
N THR A 43 -1.96 15.26 13.66
CA THR A 43 -2.38 14.04 12.95
C THR A 43 -1.19 13.10 12.77
N ALA A 44 -1.42 11.79 12.89
CA ALA A 44 -0.45 10.74 12.62
C ALA A 44 -1.00 9.81 11.52
N VAL A 45 -0.14 9.39 10.59
CA VAL A 45 -0.48 8.45 9.53
C VAL A 45 0.19 7.11 9.82
N VAL A 46 -0.62 6.09 10.05
CA VAL A 46 -0.16 4.72 10.28
C VAL A 46 -0.40 3.90 9.03
N PHE A 47 0.62 3.19 8.57
CA PHE A 47 0.55 2.41 7.35
C PHE A 47 0.50 0.91 7.62
N ASN A 48 -0.36 0.22 6.90
CA ASN A 48 -0.36 -1.22 6.73
C ASN A 48 -0.05 -1.54 5.27
N PHE A 49 1.18 -2.01 5.01
CA PHE A 49 1.62 -2.39 3.67
C PHE A 49 1.52 -3.90 3.46
N GLY A 50 0.99 -4.33 2.32
CA GLY A 50 0.82 -5.74 2.00
C GLY A 50 0.43 -6.00 0.55
N GLY A 51 0.16 -7.26 0.22
CA GLY A 51 -0.51 -7.59 -1.04
C GLY A 51 -1.93 -7.04 -1.03
N SER A 52 -2.39 -6.45 -2.15
CA SER A 52 -3.74 -5.83 -2.21
C SER A 52 -4.84 -6.78 -1.74
N SER A 53 -4.77 -8.06 -2.13
CA SER A 53 -5.74 -9.09 -1.75
C SER A 53 -5.67 -9.46 -0.26
N ASP A 54 -4.48 -9.51 0.33
CA ASP A 54 -4.31 -9.73 1.78
C ASP A 54 -4.87 -8.55 2.59
N LEU A 55 -4.68 -7.32 2.10
CA LEU A 55 -5.23 -6.12 2.73
C LEU A 55 -6.75 -6.11 2.68
N VAL A 56 -7.37 -6.48 1.55
CA VAL A 56 -8.82 -6.69 1.46
C VAL A 56 -9.27 -7.76 2.45
N ALA A 57 -8.56 -8.89 2.56
CA ALA A 57 -8.91 -9.94 3.53
C ALA A 57 -8.87 -9.44 4.98
N GLN A 58 -7.93 -8.55 5.32
CA GLN A 58 -7.88 -7.92 6.64
C GLN A 58 -9.06 -6.96 6.86
N LEU A 59 -9.43 -6.16 5.87
CA LEU A 59 -10.59 -5.27 5.93
C LEU A 59 -11.90 -6.05 6.09
N GLN A 60 -12.06 -7.18 5.37
CA GLN A 60 -13.19 -8.10 5.55
C GLN A 60 -13.27 -8.69 6.97
N GLN A 61 -12.12 -8.86 7.63
CA GLN A 61 -12.03 -9.34 9.01
C GLN A 61 -12.28 -8.22 10.05
N GLY A 62 -12.59 -7.00 9.59
CA GLY A 62 -12.92 -5.86 10.44
C GLY A 62 -11.70 -5.06 10.90
N ALA A 63 -10.55 -5.19 10.23
CA ALA A 63 -9.43 -4.30 10.48
C ALA A 63 -9.82 -2.85 10.16
N PRO A 64 -9.57 -1.89 11.07
CA PRO A 64 -9.99 -0.50 10.88
C PRO A 64 -9.05 0.20 9.89
N GLY A 65 -9.58 0.66 8.75
CA GLY A 65 -8.83 1.42 7.74
C GLY A 65 -9.60 2.65 7.30
N ASP A 66 -8.90 3.79 7.20
CA ASP A 66 -9.44 5.07 6.74
C ASP A 66 -9.21 5.28 5.24
N LEU A 67 -8.13 4.70 4.70
CA LEU A 67 -7.79 4.75 3.28
C LEU A 67 -7.31 3.39 2.80
N PHE A 68 -7.84 2.94 1.66
CA PHE A 68 -7.36 1.76 0.94
C PHE A 68 -6.80 2.14 -0.43
N ALA A 69 -5.55 1.75 -0.70
CA ALA A 69 -4.86 1.96 -1.97
C ALA A 69 -4.38 0.63 -2.55
N SER A 70 -5.15 0.10 -3.51
CA SER A 70 -4.85 -1.15 -4.22
C SER A 70 -3.82 -0.94 -5.34
N ALA A 71 -3.08 -1.99 -5.68
CA ALA A 71 -2.22 -2.04 -6.86
C ALA A 71 -2.97 -2.28 -8.18
N ASP A 72 -4.23 -2.73 -8.13
CA ASP A 72 -5.01 -3.07 -9.32
C ASP A 72 -6.51 -2.83 -9.12
N ALA A 73 -7.21 -2.67 -10.25
CA ALA A 73 -8.65 -2.43 -10.30
C ALA A 73 -9.46 -3.64 -9.83
N ALA A 74 -9.08 -4.87 -10.21
CA ALA A 74 -9.86 -6.07 -9.86
C ALA A 74 -9.98 -6.27 -8.33
N THR A 75 -8.91 -5.99 -7.60
CA THR A 75 -8.91 -6.04 -6.14
C THR A 75 -9.69 -4.88 -5.51
N MET A 76 -9.66 -3.69 -6.14
CA MET A 76 -10.48 -2.56 -5.71
C MET A 76 -11.97 -2.84 -5.93
N ASP A 77 -12.34 -3.38 -7.09
CA ASP A 77 -13.71 -3.79 -7.42
C ASP A 77 -14.21 -4.80 -6.39
N LYS A 78 -13.39 -5.78 -6.03
CA LYS A 78 -13.71 -6.72 -4.95
C LYS A 78 -13.96 -6.01 -3.61
N ALA A 79 -13.16 -5.02 -3.25
CA ALA A 79 -13.36 -4.26 -2.01
C ALA A 79 -14.68 -3.47 -2.03
N VAL A 80 -15.08 -2.94 -3.19
CA VAL A 80 -16.36 -2.28 -3.40
C VAL A 80 -17.52 -3.28 -3.30
N ASP A 81 -17.42 -4.42 -3.99
CA ASP A 81 -18.43 -5.48 -3.99
C ASP A 81 -18.67 -6.04 -2.57
N ASP A 82 -17.60 -6.14 -1.78
CA ASP A 82 -17.64 -6.57 -0.38
C ASP A 82 -18.10 -5.44 0.59
N ALA A 83 -18.52 -4.28 0.07
CA ALA A 83 -18.99 -3.10 0.79
C ALA A 83 -17.99 -2.54 1.82
N LEU A 84 -16.69 -2.68 1.53
CA LEU A 84 -15.60 -2.17 2.38
C LEU A 84 -15.25 -0.71 2.08
N ILE A 85 -15.69 -0.20 0.93
CA ILE A 85 -15.40 1.14 0.45
C ILE A 85 -16.68 1.99 0.52
N THR A 86 -16.59 3.15 1.17
CA THR A 86 -17.74 4.05 1.38
C THR A 86 -17.90 5.10 0.28
N GLY A 87 -16.90 5.29 -0.58
CA GLY A 87 -16.91 6.26 -1.68
C GLY A 87 -16.52 5.64 -3.02
N GLU A 88 -16.50 6.46 -4.07
CA GLU A 88 -16.10 6.03 -5.41
C GLU A 88 -14.56 5.90 -5.51
N PRO A 89 -14.02 4.73 -5.86
CA PRO A 89 -12.59 4.56 -6.07
C PRO A 89 -12.09 5.45 -7.23
N THR A 90 -10.89 5.99 -7.08
CA THR A 90 -10.26 6.83 -8.11
C THR A 90 -8.93 6.21 -8.55
N VAL A 91 -8.74 6.10 -9.87
CA VAL A 91 -7.44 5.75 -10.45
C VAL A 91 -6.49 6.93 -10.28
N PHE A 92 -5.42 6.75 -9.50
CA PHE A 92 -4.45 7.80 -9.20
C PHE A 92 -3.04 7.52 -9.77
N ALA A 93 -2.79 6.28 -10.20
CA ALA A 93 -1.52 5.86 -10.77
C ALA A 93 -1.72 4.70 -11.76
N THR A 94 -0.77 4.54 -12.66
CA THR A 94 -0.66 3.38 -13.55
C THR A 94 0.77 2.84 -13.47
N ASN A 95 0.95 1.59 -13.88
CA ASN A 95 2.26 0.98 -14.01
C ASN A 95 2.48 0.41 -15.41
N SER A 96 3.72 0.04 -15.70
CA SER A 96 4.10 -0.67 -16.90
C SER A 96 4.84 -1.94 -16.51
N MET A 97 4.36 -3.07 -17.01
CA MET A 97 5.06 -4.34 -16.84
C MET A 97 6.42 -4.30 -17.55
N VAL A 98 7.46 -4.68 -16.82
CA VAL A 98 8.83 -4.77 -17.34
C VAL A 98 9.47 -6.08 -16.91
N ILE A 99 10.40 -6.56 -17.71
CA ILE A 99 11.28 -7.67 -17.32
C ILE A 99 12.53 -7.05 -16.69
N ALA A 100 12.73 -7.30 -15.40
CA ALA A 100 13.96 -6.93 -14.71
C ALA A 100 14.98 -8.06 -14.83
N VAL A 101 16.21 -7.73 -15.22
CA VAL A 101 17.33 -8.68 -15.31
C VAL A 101 18.49 -8.25 -14.40
N PRO A 102 19.37 -9.18 -13.99
CA PRO A 102 20.60 -8.81 -13.30
C PRO A 102 21.46 -7.86 -14.15
N PRO A 103 22.30 -7.02 -13.51
CA PRO A 103 23.24 -6.16 -14.23
C PRO A 103 24.05 -6.93 -15.28
N GLY A 104 24.11 -6.39 -16.50
CA GLY A 104 24.82 -7.01 -17.63
C GLY A 104 24.03 -8.09 -18.38
N ASN A 105 22.80 -8.43 -17.95
CA ASN A 105 21.94 -9.42 -18.59
C ASN A 105 22.65 -10.76 -18.87
N PRO A 106 23.15 -11.46 -17.82
CA PRO A 106 23.98 -12.66 -18.01
C PRO A 106 23.23 -13.82 -18.67
N ALA A 107 21.89 -13.84 -18.60
CA ALA A 107 21.04 -14.82 -19.24
C ALA A 107 20.62 -14.42 -20.67
N GLY A 108 21.05 -13.26 -21.18
CA GLY A 108 20.77 -12.83 -22.55
C GLY A 108 19.28 -12.59 -22.84
N ILE A 109 18.48 -12.20 -21.84
CA ILE A 109 17.04 -11.97 -22.00
C ILE A 109 16.82 -10.72 -22.85
N ASP A 110 16.48 -10.91 -24.12
CA ASP A 110 16.22 -9.86 -25.11
C ASP A 110 14.76 -9.86 -25.61
N SER A 111 14.00 -10.87 -25.21
CA SER A 111 12.62 -11.10 -25.64
C SER A 111 11.84 -11.82 -24.54
N PHE A 112 10.51 -11.77 -24.63
CA PHE A 112 9.65 -12.51 -23.71
C PHE A 112 9.85 -14.03 -23.82
N ALA A 113 10.17 -14.54 -25.02
CA ALA A 113 10.39 -15.96 -25.26
C ALA A 113 11.64 -16.49 -24.52
N ALA A 114 12.69 -15.67 -24.38
CA ALA A 114 13.90 -16.03 -23.66
C ALA A 114 13.67 -16.37 -22.18
N LEU A 115 12.53 -15.95 -21.60
CA LEU A 115 12.14 -16.35 -20.24
C LEU A 115 11.88 -17.85 -20.09
N ALA A 116 11.63 -18.56 -21.20
CA ALA A 116 11.40 -20.00 -21.21
C ALA A 116 12.68 -20.82 -21.46
N ASP A 117 13.82 -20.17 -21.66
CA ASP A 117 15.06 -20.85 -22.01
C ASP A 117 15.55 -21.77 -20.87
N PRO A 118 16.11 -22.95 -21.19
CA PRO A 118 16.64 -23.85 -20.18
C PRO A 118 17.69 -23.18 -19.30
N GLY A 119 17.50 -23.24 -17.98
CA GLY A 119 18.42 -22.64 -17.00
C GLY A 119 18.09 -21.19 -16.62
N VAL A 120 17.07 -20.57 -17.23
CA VAL A 120 16.55 -19.28 -16.79
C VAL A 120 15.58 -19.49 -15.62
N ASN A 121 15.85 -18.81 -14.50
CA ASN A 121 14.94 -18.76 -13.36
C ASN A 121 14.10 -17.50 -13.43
N VAL A 122 12.78 -17.66 -13.50
CA VAL A 122 11.83 -16.55 -13.56
C VAL A 122 11.09 -16.45 -12.23
N VAL A 123 11.09 -15.26 -11.65
CA VAL A 123 10.30 -14.94 -10.45
C VAL A 123 9.12 -14.09 -10.87
N VAL A 124 7.92 -14.55 -10.54
CA VAL A 124 6.66 -13.83 -10.74
C VAL A 124 5.92 -13.70 -9.42
N CYS A 125 4.99 -12.76 -9.38
CA CYS A 125 4.11 -12.54 -8.24
C CYS A 125 3.19 -13.74 -8.00
N ALA A 126 2.69 -13.88 -6.77
CA ALA A 126 1.63 -14.84 -6.51
C ALA A 126 0.40 -14.51 -7.38
N PRO A 127 -0.40 -15.50 -7.83
CA PRO A 127 -1.50 -15.28 -8.78
C PRO A 127 -2.55 -14.26 -8.33
N GLN A 128 -2.67 -14.07 -7.01
CA GLN A 128 -3.63 -13.17 -6.36
C GLN A 128 -3.13 -11.73 -6.20
N VAL A 129 -1.91 -11.41 -6.65
CA VAL A 129 -1.37 -10.05 -6.63
C VAL A 129 -0.70 -9.71 -7.98
N PRO A 130 -0.87 -8.48 -8.48
CA PRO A 130 -0.37 -8.11 -9.79
C PRO A 130 1.15 -7.90 -9.79
N CYS A 131 1.79 -8.40 -10.84
CA CYS A 131 3.19 -8.08 -11.17
C CYS A 131 3.27 -6.87 -12.11
N GLY A 132 2.87 -5.71 -11.59
CA GLY A 132 2.91 -4.44 -12.33
C GLY A 132 1.65 -4.14 -13.16
N ALA A 133 0.47 -4.38 -12.58
CA ALA A 133 -0.81 -3.93 -13.13
C ALA A 133 -0.93 -2.40 -13.16
#